data_AF-A0A9E4M1M4-F1
#
_entry.id   AF-A0A9E4M1M4-F1
#
_cell.length_a   1.000
_cell.length_b   1.000
_cell.length_c   1.000
_cell.angle_alpha   90.00
_cell.angle_beta   90.00
_cell.angle_gamma   90.00
#
_symmetry.space_group_name_H-M   'P 1'
#
loop_
_entity.id
_entity.type
_entity.pdbx_description
1 polymer ?
#
loop_
_entity_poly.entity_id
_entity_poly.type
_entity_poly.pdbx_seq_one_letter_code
_entity_poly.pdbx_strand_id
1 'polypeptide(L)'
;MQVEPIQSDRGPRFVRDWCGHRAYSDGAERDIRAHVTQRKISFGARSESGLAAGDACLGALKTCNKLGVSYWDYLRDRLEVSGVPNVPRLADLIAQRAAT
;
A
#
# COMPACT_ATOMS: atom_id res chain seq x y z
N MET A 1 -22.18 46.93 27.84
CA MET A 1 -21.24 47.14 26.73
C MET A 1 -20.37 45.89 26.67
N GLN A 2 -20.70 44.98 25.75
CA GLN A 2 -20.03 43.69 25.58
C GLN A 2 -18.67 43.93 24.91
N VAL A 3 -17.62 43.27 25.37
CA VAL A 3 -16.30 43.28 24.74
C VAL A 3 -16.16 41.96 24.00
N GLU A 4 -16.30 42.00 22.68
CA GLU A 4 -16.07 40.87 21.78
C GLU A 4 -14.55 40.60 21.66
N PRO A 5 -14.10 39.34 21.73
CA PRO A 5 -12.70 39.02 21.49
C PRO A 5 -12.37 39.00 19.99
N ILE A 6 -11.22 39.60 19.65
CA ILE A 6 -10.64 39.68 18.31
C ILE A 6 -10.34 38.27 17.78
N GLN A 7 -11.01 37.89 16.69
CA GLN A 7 -10.70 36.66 15.96
C GLN A 7 -9.35 36.82 15.26
N SER A 8 -8.33 36.12 15.78
CA SER A 8 -7.01 36.03 15.16
C SER A 8 -7.07 35.16 13.91
N ASP A 9 -6.46 35.70 12.87
CA ASP A 9 -6.63 35.38 11.47
C ASP A 9 -6.11 33.98 11.08
N ARG A 10 -6.72 33.46 10.02
CA ARG A 10 -6.60 32.10 9.52
C ARG A 10 -5.24 31.89 8.85
N GLY A 11 -4.38 31.08 9.46
CA GLY A 11 -3.26 30.44 8.75
C GLY A 11 -3.73 29.59 7.55
N PRO A 12 -2.86 29.35 6.55
CA PRO A 12 -3.26 28.83 5.25
C PRO A 12 -3.96 27.48 5.36
N ARG A 13 -5.09 27.41 4.66
CA ARG A 13 -6.12 26.37 4.66
C ARG A 13 -5.69 25.06 3.98
N PHE A 14 -4.43 24.66 4.04
CA PHE A 14 -3.92 23.52 3.28
C PHE A 14 -3.77 22.21 4.06
N VAL A 15 -4.01 22.21 5.38
CA VAL A 15 -3.85 21.02 6.24
C VAL A 15 -5.10 20.79 7.10
N ARG A 16 -6.30 20.91 6.53
CA ARG A 16 -7.54 20.62 7.27
C ARG A 16 -8.57 19.72 6.58
N ASP A 17 -8.26 19.20 5.39
CA ASP A 17 -9.16 18.28 4.67
C ASP A 17 -8.57 16.88 4.43
N TRP A 18 -7.46 16.53 5.06
CA TRP A 18 -7.08 15.12 5.20
C TRP A 18 -7.89 14.52 6.34
N CYS A 19 -9.10 14.05 6.02
CA CYS A 19 -9.99 13.20 6.81
C CYS A 19 -9.91 13.39 8.34
N GLY A 20 -10.94 14.01 8.91
CA GLY A 20 -11.21 13.99 10.34
C GLY A 20 -11.07 12.59 10.93
N HIS A 21 -10.19 12.51 11.93
CA HIS A 21 -10.17 11.54 13.02
C HIS A 21 -10.71 10.13 12.73
N ARG A 22 -9.77 9.22 12.43
CA ARG A 22 -9.71 7.77 12.76
C ARG A 22 -9.39 6.91 11.54
N ALA A 23 -8.11 6.70 11.29
CA ALA A 23 -7.62 5.56 10.51
C ALA A 23 -6.25 5.07 11.02
N TYR A 24 -6.10 4.93 12.33
CA TYR A 24 -5.10 4.01 12.86
C TYR A 24 -5.76 2.65 13.01
N SER A 25 -5.92 1.94 11.89
CA SER A 25 -6.05 0.49 11.95
C SER A 25 -4.64 -0.08 11.88
N ASP A 26 -4.33 -1.09 12.68
CA ASP A 26 -3.00 -1.74 12.66
C ASP A 26 -2.62 -2.20 11.24
N GLY A 27 -3.62 -2.50 10.41
CA GLY A 27 -3.45 -2.79 8.99
C GLY A 27 -2.85 -1.62 8.19
N ALA A 28 -3.39 -0.42 8.34
CA ALA A 28 -2.91 0.78 7.62
C ALA A 28 -1.49 1.18 8.06
N GLU A 29 -1.22 1.14 9.36
CA GLU A 29 0.12 1.41 9.92
C GLU A 29 1.16 0.41 9.37
N ARG A 30 0.84 -0.89 9.45
CA ARG A 30 1.69 -1.96 8.90
C ARG A 30 1.93 -1.76 7.41
N ASP A 31 0.91 -1.31 6.67
CA ASP A 31 1.04 -1.12 5.25
C ASP A 31 2.00 0.01 4.88
N ILE A 32 1.95 1.13 5.61
CA ILE A 32 2.87 2.26 5.44
C ILE A 32 4.29 1.88 5.87
N ARG A 33 4.45 1.13 6.97
CA ARG A 33 5.78 0.67 7.43
C ARG A 33 6.49 -0.20 6.40
N ALA A 34 5.77 -1.12 5.75
CA ALA A 34 6.33 -1.96 4.71
C ALA A 34 6.85 -1.13 3.52
N HIS A 35 6.09 -0.09 3.13
CA HIS A 35 6.47 0.84 2.07
C HIS A 35 7.73 1.64 2.40
N VAL A 36 7.79 2.23 3.60
CA VAL A 36 8.96 3.00 4.06
C VAL A 36 10.20 2.09 4.19
N THR A 37 10.01 0.88 4.69
CA THR A 37 11.08 -0.13 4.81
C THR A 37 11.65 -0.51 3.44
N GLN A 38 10.78 -0.81 2.48
CA GLN A 38 11.21 -1.14 1.12
C GLN A 38 12.02 0.00 0.51
N ARG A 39 11.55 1.25 0.61
CA ARG A 39 12.29 2.42 0.10
C ARG A 39 13.65 2.58 0.76
N LYS A 40 13.74 2.33 2.07
CA LYS A 40 15.01 2.39 2.81
C LYS A 40 15.99 1.33 2.33
N ILE A 41 15.53 0.10 2.10
CA ILE A 41 16.34 -1.01 1.61
C ILE A 41 16.76 -0.79 0.16
N SER A 42 15.84 -0.33 -0.69
CA SER A 42 16.08 -0.14 -2.13
C SER A 42 16.81 1.15 -2.48
N PHE A 43 17.13 1.99 -1.48
CA PHE A 43 17.64 3.34 -1.67
C PHE A 43 16.70 4.24 -2.51
N GLY A 44 15.40 3.99 -2.44
CA GLY A 44 14.38 4.70 -3.22
C GLY A 44 14.43 4.43 -4.73
N ALA A 45 13.42 4.92 -5.46
CA ALA A 45 13.39 4.85 -6.91
C ALA A 45 14.00 6.11 -7.53
N ARG A 46 14.77 5.95 -8.63
CA ARG A 46 15.34 7.07 -9.41
C ARG A 46 14.52 7.42 -10.65
N SER A 47 13.46 6.66 -10.93
CA SER A 47 12.54 6.86 -12.04
C SER A 47 11.11 6.54 -11.61
N GLU A 48 10.14 7.11 -12.33
CA GLU A 48 8.72 6.80 -12.14
C GLU A 48 8.42 5.31 -12.41
N SER A 49 9.05 4.73 -13.43
CA SER A 49 8.94 3.29 -13.73
C SER A 49 9.46 2.42 -12.57
N GLY A 50 10.55 2.83 -11.92
CA GLY A 50 11.09 2.12 -10.76
C GLY A 50 10.20 2.26 -9.52
N LEU A 51 9.56 3.42 -9.35
CA LEU A 51 8.57 3.63 -8.29
C LEU A 51 7.35 2.71 -8.51
N ALA A 52 6.78 2.74 -9.71
CA ALA A 52 5.64 1.91 -10.08
C ALA A 52 5.93 0.41 -9.95
N ALA A 53 7.12 -0.03 -10.37
CA ALA A 53 7.56 -1.42 -10.20
C ALA A 53 7.69 -1.78 -8.72
N GLY A 54 8.26 -0.90 -7.89
CA GLY A 54 8.37 -1.09 -6.45
C GLY A 54 7.01 -1.25 -5.78
N ASP A 55 6.06 -0.36 -6.10
CA ASP A 55 4.70 -0.37 -5.56
C ASP A 55 3.94 -1.63 -6.00
N ALA A 56 4.08 -2.04 -7.27
CA ALA A 56 3.47 -3.25 -7.81
C ALA A 56 4.02 -4.53 -7.11
N CYS A 57 5.33 -4.64 -6.96
CA CYS A 57 5.97 -5.76 -6.27
C CYS A 57 5.53 -5.84 -4.80
N LEU A 58 5.46 -4.70 -4.10
CA LEU A 58 4.99 -4.66 -2.71
C LEU A 58 3.53 -5.08 -2.57
N GLY A 59 2.67 -4.57 -3.46
CA GLY A 59 1.25 -4.93 -3.52
C GLY A 59 1.05 -6.42 -3.77
N ALA A 60 1.80 -6.99 -4.73
CA ALA A 60 1.77 -8.42 -5.03
C ALA A 60 2.26 -9.27 -3.85
N LEU A 61 3.39 -8.91 -3.22
CA LEU A 61 3.92 -9.59 -2.05
C LEU A 61 2.91 -9.62 -0.89
N LYS A 62 2.32 -8.46 -0.56
CA LYS A 62 1.33 -8.37 0.53
C LYS A 62 0.07 -9.17 0.22
N THR A 63 -0.38 -9.17 -1.03
CA THR A 63 -1.52 -9.96 -1.47
C THR A 63 -1.23 -11.46 -1.37
N CYS A 64 -0.06 -11.91 -1.84
CA CYS A 64 0.39 -13.29 -1.69
C CYS A 64 0.39 -13.72 -0.21
N ASN A 65 0.93 -12.89 0.68
CA ASN A 65 0.94 -13.15 2.12
C ASN A 65 -0.47 -13.27 2.71
N LYS A 66 -1.42 -12.42 2.30
CA LYS A 66 -2.83 -12.50 2.74
C LYS A 66 -3.54 -13.76 2.23
N LEU A 67 -3.16 -14.24 1.04
CA LEU A 67 -3.77 -15.41 0.41
C LEU A 67 -3.09 -16.74 0.77
N GLY A 68 -1.93 -16.70 1.43
CA GLY A 68 -1.13 -17.89 1.74
C GLY A 68 -0.37 -18.44 0.52
N VAL A 69 -0.08 -17.59 -0.46
CA VAL A 69 0.64 -17.96 -1.70
C VAL A 69 2.11 -17.53 -1.58
N SER A 70 3.02 -18.35 -2.08
CA SER A 70 4.44 -17.99 -2.20
C SER A 70 4.63 -16.89 -3.25
N TYR A 71 5.14 -15.74 -2.83
CA TYR A 71 5.42 -14.63 -3.75
C TYR A 71 6.43 -15.01 -4.85
N TRP A 72 7.44 -15.82 -4.51
CA TRP A 72 8.45 -16.24 -5.49
C TRP A 72 7.90 -17.21 -6.53
N ASP A 73 7.00 -18.11 -6.13
CA ASP A 73 6.35 -19.01 -7.10
C ASP A 73 5.38 -18.21 -7.98
N TYR A 74 4.65 -17.25 -7.41
CA TYR A 74 3.83 -16.32 -8.18
C TYR A 74 4.65 -15.53 -9.20
N LEU A 75 5.79 -14.96 -8.80
CA LEU A 75 6.64 -14.18 -9.68
C LEU A 75 7.22 -15.04 -10.81
N ARG A 76 7.70 -16.26 -10.48
CA ARG A 76 8.26 -17.17 -11.47
C ARG A 76 7.21 -17.66 -12.48
N ASP A 77 5.99 -17.95 -12.03
CA ASP A 77 4.87 -18.30 -12.91
C ASP A 77 4.52 -17.13 -13.86
N ARG A 78 4.50 -15.88 -13.37
CA ARG A 78 4.26 -14.69 -14.21
C ARG A 78 5.40 -14.36 -15.17
N LEU A 79 6.63 -14.78 -14.85
CA LEU A 79 7.81 -14.63 -15.72
C LEU A 79 8.05 -15.86 -16.60
N GLU A 80 7.11 -16.82 -16.62
CA GLU A 80 7.18 -18.03 -17.45
C GLU A 80 8.48 -18.85 -17.25
N VAL A 81 8.96 -18.90 -16.00
CA VAL A 81 10.14 -19.72 -15.66
C VAL A 81 9.76 -21.20 -15.73
N SER A 82 10.53 -22.00 -16.47
CA SER A 82 10.27 -23.44 -16.62
C SER A 82 10.29 -24.20 -15.29
N GLY A 83 9.40 -25.18 -15.15
CA GLY A 83 9.38 -26.11 -14.00
C GLY A 83 8.77 -25.57 -12.72
N VAL A 84 7.99 -24.48 -12.80
CA VAL A 84 7.34 -23.86 -11.63
C VAL A 84 5.87 -24.24 -11.53
N PRO A 85 5.31 -24.31 -10.31
CA PRO A 85 3.88 -24.61 -10.13
C PRO A 85 3.03 -23.49 -10.75
N ASN A 86 1.93 -23.86 -11.40
CA ASN A 86 1.00 -22.88 -11.92
C ASN A 86 0.28 -22.17 -10.77
N VAL A 87 0.42 -20.85 -10.70
CA VAL A 87 -0.19 -20.05 -9.63
C VAL A 87 -1.43 -19.32 -10.17
N PRO A 88 -2.63 -19.58 -9.60
CA PRO A 88 -3.84 -18.86 -9.98
C PRO A 88 -3.66 -17.34 -9.91
N ARG A 89 -4.42 -16.57 -10.72
CA ARG A 89 -4.32 -15.11 -10.63
C ARG A 89 -4.79 -14.65 -9.26
N LEU A 90 -4.05 -13.72 -8.66
CA LEU A 90 -4.39 -13.22 -7.33
C LEU A 90 -5.81 -12.61 -7.29
N ALA A 91 -6.25 -12.00 -8.40
CA ALA A 91 -7.60 -11.46 -8.53
C ALA A 91 -8.68 -12.55 -8.36
N ASP A 92 -8.49 -13.72 -8.95
CA ASP A 92 -9.44 -14.83 -8.87
C ASP A 92 -9.50 -15.37 -7.43
N LEU A 93 -8.34 -15.51 -6.78
CA LEU A 93 -8.25 -15.94 -5.38
C LEU A 93 -8.89 -14.93 -4.41
N ILE A 94 -8.79 -13.64 -4.71
CA ILE A 94 -9.48 -12.59 -3.94
C ILE A 94 -10.99 -12.72 -4.12
N ALA A 95 -11.47 -12.85 -5.36
CA ALA A 95 -12.89 -12.99 -5.65
C ALA A 95 -13.51 -14.23 -4.97
N GLN A 96 -12.79 -15.36 -4.98
CA GLN A 96 -13.20 -16.58 -4.30
C GLN A 96 -13.36 -16.39 -2.78
N ARG A 97 -12.38 -15.74 -2.14
CA ARG A 97 -12.43 -15.46 -0.69
C ARG A 97 -13.51 -14.44 -0.30
N ALA A 98 -13.78 -13.47 -1.17
CA ALA A 98 -14.81 -12.46 -0.91
C ALA A 98 -16.24 -13.00 -1.03
N ALA A 99 -16.41 -14.12 -1.75
CA ALA A 99 -17.69 -14.80 -1.90
C ALA A 99 -18.03 -15.76 -0.74
N THR A 100 -17.11 -15.93 0.23
CA THR A 100 -17.27 -16.80 1.41
C THR A 100 -17.62 -15.96 2.63
#